data_AF-A0A358M2S6-F1
#
_entry.id   AF-A0A358M2S6-F1
#
_cell.length_a   1.000
_cell.length_b   1.000
_cell.length_c   1.000
_cell.angle_alpha   90.00
_cell.angle_beta   90.00
_cell.angle_gamma   90.00
#
_symmetry.space_group_name_H-M   'P 1'
#
loop_
_entity.id
_entity.type
_entity.pdbx_description
1 polymer ?
#
loop_
_entity_poly.entity_id
_entity_poly.type
_entity_poly.pdbx_seq_one_letter_code
_entity_poly.pdbx_strand_id
1 'polypeptide(L)'
;MNDVYLDVLIFENMIMNYVILHITSLTASRCSRWYRLLAGAAIGTLYAILSLWLSAFLHALLGKILLSALMVLVAYFPKKFKDFLRLSAIFYGVTFLFA
;
A
#
# COMPACT_ATOMS: atom_id res chain seq x y z
N MET A 1 -14.32 21.09 -2.44
CA MET A 1 -13.65 19.96 -3.11
C MET A 1 -14.54 19.58 -4.27
N ASN A 2 -14.05 19.72 -5.50
CA ASN A 2 -14.81 19.31 -6.69
C ASN A 2 -14.74 17.78 -6.79
N ASP A 3 -15.83 17.11 -7.16
CA ASP A 3 -15.92 15.64 -7.23
C ASP A 3 -14.80 15.02 -8.07
N VAL A 4 -14.40 15.72 -9.13
CA VAL A 4 -13.28 15.36 -10.02
C VAL A 4 -11.96 15.11 -9.26
N TYR A 5 -11.70 15.82 -8.15
CA TYR A 5 -10.46 15.66 -7.40
C TYR A 5 -10.41 14.35 -6.60
N LEU A 6 -11.56 13.92 -6.08
CA LEU A 6 -11.65 12.68 -5.33
C LEU A 6 -11.50 11.47 -6.25
N ASP A 7 -12.14 11.50 -7.42
CA ASP A 7 -12.06 10.42 -8.41
C ASP A 7 -10.62 10.20 -8.90
N VAL A 8 -9.92 11.30 -9.22
CA VAL A 8 -8.50 11.24 -9.63
C VAL A 8 -7.62 10.71 -8.50
N LEU A 9 -7.82 11.20 -7.27
CA LEU A 9 -7.05 10.75 -6.10
C LEU A 9 -7.24 9.25 -5.83
N ILE A 10 -8.47 8.74 -5.95
CA ILE A 10 -8.77 7.32 -5.79
C ILE A 10 -8.08 6.50 -6.88
N PHE A 11 -8.21 6.91 -8.14
CA PHE A 11 -7.67 6.18 -9.28
C PHE A 11 -6.14 6.13 -9.25
N GLU A 12 -5.51 7.28 -9.01
CA GLU A 12 -4.04 7.40 -8.90
C GLU A 12 -3.50 6.54 -7.75
N ASN A 13 -4.09 6.63 -6.55
CA ASN A 13 -3.65 5.82 -5.41
C ASN A 13 -3.88 4.32 -5.65
N MET A 14 -4.99 3.94 -6.29
CA MET A 14 -5.27 2.53 -6.54
C MET A 14 -4.28 1.92 -7.51
N ILE A 15 -3.96 2.63 -8.60
CA ILE A 15 -2.98 2.17 -9.60
C ILE A 15 -1.59 2.13 -8.98
N MET A 16 -1.14 3.22 -8.35
CA MET A 16 0.20 3.30 -7.78
C MET A 16 0.43 2.23 -6.72
N ASN A 17 -0.53 2.07 -5.79
CA ASN A 17 -0.42 1.03 -4.77
C ASN A 17 -0.44 -0.38 -5.36
N TYR A 18 -1.21 -0.63 -6.43
CA TYR A 18 -1.19 -1.91 -7.13
C TYR A 18 0.17 -2.16 -7.79
N VAL A 19 0.72 -1.18 -8.50
CA VAL A 19 2.03 -1.27 -9.17
C VAL A 19 3.15 -1.51 -8.17
N ILE A 20 3.17 -0.77 -7.06
CA ILE A 20 4.17 -0.94 -5.99
C ILE A 20 4.09 -2.35 -5.41
N LEU A 21 2.89 -2.84 -5.09
CA LEU A 21 2.70 -4.20 -4.63
C LEU A 21 3.13 -5.20 -5.71
N HIS A 22 2.73 -5.02 -6.97
CA HIS A 22 3.11 -5.93 -8.04
C HIS A 22 4.63 -6.03 -8.21
N ILE A 23 5.35 -4.91 -8.24
CA ILE A 23 6.81 -4.86 -8.32
C ILE A 23 7.44 -5.50 -7.07
N THR A 24 6.90 -5.23 -5.88
CA THR A 24 7.35 -5.87 -4.64
C THR A 24 7.26 -7.40 -4.74
N SER A 25 6.19 -7.93 -5.34
CA SER A 25 5.99 -9.36 -5.54
C SER A 25 7.04 -9.96 -6.48
N LEU A 26 7.38 -9.23 -7.54
CA LEU A 26 8.38 -9.61 -8.52
C LEU A 26 9.78 -9.64 -7.89
N THR A 27 10.18 -8.56 -7.21
CA THR A 27 11.46 -8.43 -6.52
C THR A 27 11.62 -9.46 -5.39
N ALA A 28 10.54 -9.76 -4.67
CA ALA A 28 10.54 -10.78 -3.63
C ALA A 28 10.41 -12.22 -4.18
N SER A 29 10.28 -12.40 -5.50
CA SER A 29 10.00 -13.70 -6.14
C SER A 29 8.82 -14.43 -5.49
N ARG A 30 7.80 -13.67 -5.08
CA ARG A 30 6.64 -14.19 -4.34
C ARG A 30 5.43 -14.18 -5.27
N CYS A 31 4.92 -15.37 -5.59
CA CYS A 31 3.67 -15.49 -6.34
C CYS A 31 2.50 -15.09 -5.44
N SER A 32 2.01 -13.86 -5.57
CA SER A 32 0.73 -13.44 -4.99
C SER A 32 -0.35 -13.44 -6.07
N ARG A 33 -1.59 -13.69 -5.64
CA ARG A 33 -2.75 -13.69 -6.54
C ARG A 33 -3.16 -12.25 -6.78
N TRP A 34 -3.54 -11.92 -8.02
CA TRP A 34 -3.88 -10.56 -8.46
C TRP A 34 -4.92 -9.88 -7.56
N TYR A 35 -5.95 -10.60 -7.09
CA TYR A 35 -7.00 -10.06 -6.22
C TYR A 35 -6.49 -9.69 -4.82
N ARG A 36 -5.41 -10.30 -4.35
CA ARG A 36 -4.80 -9.97 -3.05
C ARG A 36 -3.97 -8.70 -3.14
N LEU A 37 -3.28 -8.52 -4.27
CA LEU A 37 -2.61 -7.25 -4.60
C LEU A 37 -3.63 -6.13 -4.72
N LEU A 38 -4.77 -6.40 -5.38
CA LEU A 38 -5.87 -5.44 -5.51
C LEU A 38 -6.50 -5.09 -4.15
N ALA A 39 -6.69 -6.06 -3.26
CA ALA A 39 -7.14 -5.81 -1.89
C ALA A 39 -6.15 -4.94 -1.09
N GLY A 40 -4.84 -5.23 -1.20
CA GLY A 40 -3.80 -4.38 -0.60
C GLY A 40 -3.83 -2.96 -1.15
N ALA A 41 -3.97 -2.81 -2.47
CA ALA A 41 -4.07 -1.50 -3.12
C ALA A 41 -5.32 -0.71 -2.70
N ALA A 42 -6.46 -1.41 -2.54
CA ALA A 42 -7.70 -0.81 -2.05
C ALA A 42 -7.54 -0.28 -0.61
N ILE A 43 -6.80 -0.97 0.26
CA ILE A 43 -6.49 -0.49 1.61
C ILE A 43 -5.64 0.78 1.56
N GLY A 44 -4.63 0.82 0.71
CA GLY A 44 -3.81 2.02 0.48
C GLY A 44 -4.64 3.22 0.01
N THR A 45 -5.55 2.96 -0.92
CA THR A 45 -6.45 3.97 -1.48
C THR A 45 -7.45 4.47 -0.44
N LEU A 46 -8.03 3.56 0.36
CA LEU A 46 -8.95 3.91 1.43
C LEU A 46 -8.28 4.83 2.45
N TYR A 47 -7.02 4.57 2.78
CA TYR A 47 -6.25 5.48 3.64
C TYR A 47 -6.04 6.85 3.02
N ALA A 48 -5.72 6.93 1.72
CA ALA A 48 -5.57 8.22 1.04
C ALA A 48 -6.86 9.06 1.17
N ILE A 49 -8.03 8.44 0.96
CA ILE A 49 -9.34 9.08 1.15
C ILE A 49 -9.53 9.50 2.62
N LEU A 50 -9.31 8.60 3.57
CA LEU A 50 -9.50 8.88 5.00
C LEU A 50 -8.55 9.96 5.53
N SER A 51 -7.34 10.06 4.96
CA SER A 51 -6.35 11.06 5.33
C SER A 51 -6.79 12.49 5.02
N LEU A 52 -7.74 12.67 4.09
CA LEU A 52 -8.33 13.98 3.79
C LEU A 52 -9.23 14.50 4.92
N TRP A 53 -9.74 13.61 5.78
CA TRP A 53 -10.72 13.94 6.82
C TRP A 53 -10.20 13.72 8.25
N LEU A 54 -9.14 12.93 8.45
CA LEU A 54 -8.59 12.61 9.79
C LEU A 54 -7.22 13.29 10.05
N SER A 55 -7.17 14.12 11.10
CA SER A 55 -6.21 15.24 11.20
C SER A 55 -4.88 14.98 11.95
N ALA A 56 -4.76 14.03 12.88
CA ALA A 56 -3.51 13.90 13.67
C ALA A 56 -2.84 12.51 13.59
N PHE A 57 -3.60 11.44 13.83
CA PHE A 57 -3.00 10.10 13.96
C PHE A 57 -2.67 9.44 12.60
N LEU A 58 -3.53 9.63 11.59
CA LEU A 58 -3.24 9.09 10.24
C LEU A 58 -2.09 9.85 9.57
N HIS A 59 -1.95 11.14 9.83
CA HIS A 59 -0.86 11.95 9.29
C HIS A 59 0.48 11.66 9.97
N ALA A 60 0.45 11.14 11.20
CA ALA A 60 1.65 10.74 11.92
C ALA A 60 2.40 9.65 11.15
N LEU A 61 3.73 9.70 11.23
CA LEU A 61 4.63 8.75 10.59
C LEU A 61 4.25 7.28 10.91
N LEU A 62 3.78 7.04 12.14
CA LEU A 62 3.30 5.74 12.60
C LEU A 62 2.07 5.24 11.84
N GLY A 63 1.14 6.13 11.46
CA GLY A 63 -0.06 5.77 10.70
C GLY A 63 0.30 5.26 9.30
N LYS A 64 1.23 5.94 8.61
CA LYS A 64 1.78 5.49 7.31
C LYS A 64 2.48 4.14 7.43
N ILE A 65 3.24 3.94 8.51
CA ILE A 65 3.96 2.69 8.75
C ILE A 65 3.02 1.51 8.98
N LEU A 66 2.01 1.68 9.85
CA LEU A 66 1.02 0.64 10.11
C LEU A 66 0.19 0.29 8.89
N LEU A 67 -0.11 1.27 8.04
CA LEU A 67 -0.87 1.04 6.83
C LEU A 67 -0.09 0.22 5.79
N SER A 68 1.15 0.61 5.50
CA SER A 68 1.99 -0.16 4.57
C SER A 68 2.21 -1.59 5.07
N ALA A 69 2.39 -1.78 6.38
CA ALA A 69 2.43 -3.09 7.03
C ALA A 69 1.15 -3.89 6.76
N LEU A 70 -0.02 -3.28 6.89
CA LEU A 70 -1.31 -3.91 6.60
C LEU A 70 -1.44 -4.30 5.12
N MET A 71 -1.03 -3.42 4.20
CA MET A 71 -1.04 -3.71 2.75
C MET A 71 -0.19 -4.94 2.43
N VAL A 72 1.03 -5.00 2.96
CA VAL A 72 1.95 -6.14 2.78
C VAL A 72 1.36 -7.42 3.40
N LEU A 73 0.74 -7.33 4.58
CA LEU A 73 0.12 -8.47 5.25
C LEU A 73 -1.02 -9.06 4.42
N VAL A 74 -1.92 -8.22 3.91
CA VAL A 74 -3.06 -8.66 3.08
C VAL A 74 -2.58 -9.19 1.73
N ALA A 75 -1.67 -8.47 1.08
CA ALA A 75 -1.14 -8.82 -0.23
C ALA A 75 -0.35 -10.13 -0.23
N TYR A 76 0.45 -10.42 0.81
CA TYR A 76 1.39 -11.55 0.79
C TYR A 76 1.15 -12.63 1.84
N PHE A 77 0.48 -12.30 2.95
CA PHE A 77 0.20 -13.22 4.06
C PHE A 77 1.44 -14.04 4.45
N PRO A 78 2.54 -13.36 4.83
CA PRO A 78 3.79 -14.03 5.19
C PRO A 78 3.59 -14.92 6.42
N LYS A 79 3.99 -16.20 6.32
CA LYS A 79 3.90 -17.17 7.43
C LYS A 79 4.95 -16.94 8.51
N LYS A 80 6.03 -16.22 8.20
CA LYS A 80 7.15 -15.95 9.11
C LYS A 80 7.36 -14.45 9.23
N PHE A 81 7.66 -13.98 10.44
CA PHE A 81 7.94 -12.56 10.68
C PHE A 81 9.16 -12.04 9.89
N LYS A 82 10.17 -12.89 9.67
CA LYS A 82 11.32 -12.55 8.81
C LYS A 82 10.92 -12.27 7.36
N ASP A 83 9.96 -13.03 6.82
CA ASP A 83 9.44 -12.83 5.46
C ASP A 83 8.65 -11.51 5.40
N PHE A 84 7.89 -11.20 6.45
CA PHE A 84 7.18 -9.92 6.56
C PHE A 84 8.14 -8.73 6.53
N LEU A 85 9.18 -8.74 7.36
CA LEU A 85 10.19 -7.68 7.38
C LEU A 85 10.88 -7.51 6.02
N ARG A 86 11.25 -8.62 5.36
CA ARG A 86 11.85 -8.59 4.02
C ARG A 86 10.91 -7.96 2.98
N LEU A 87 9.64 -8.37 2.98
CA LEU A 87 8.63 -7.84 2.07
C LEU A 87 8.35 -6.35 2.32
N SER A 88 8.25 -5.94 3.59
CA SER A 88 8.09 -4.54 3.96
C SER A 88 9.29 -3.71 3.52
N ALA A 89 10.53 -4.18 3.71
CA ALA A 89 11.72 -3.47 3.25
C ALA A 89 11.74 -3.26 1.73
N ILE A 90 11.38 -4.30 0.96
CA ILE A 90 11.26 -4.19 -0.50
C ILE A 90 10.13 -3.22 -0.86
N PHE A 91 8.97 -3.32 -0.22
CA PHE A 91 7.83 -2.43 -0.44
C PHE A 91 8.23 -0.97 -0.24
N TYR A 92 8.87 -0.63 0.88
CA TYR A 92 9.36 0.73 1.13
C TYR A 92 10.40 1.17 0.10
N GLY A 93 11.31 0.27 -0.31
CA GLY A 93 12.27 0.55 -1.36
C GLY A 93 11.62 0.88 -2.71
N VAL A 94 10.59 0.11 -3.09
CA VAL A 94 9.82 0.37 -4.31
C VAL A 94 9.04 1.67 -4.18
N THR A 95 8.33 1.90 -3.07
CA THR A 95 7.62 3.16 -2.82
C THR A 95 8.55 4.37 -2.89
N PHE A 96 9.77 4.27 -2.38
CA PHE A 96 10.77 5.35 -2.46
C PHE A 96 11.21 5.67 -3.90
N LEU A 97 11.19 4.69 -4.82
CA LEU A 97 11.49 4.94 -6.23
C LEU A 97 10.37 5.68 -6.97
N PHE A 98 9.14 5.61 -6.46
CA PHE A 98 7.95 6.23 -7.05
C PHE A 98 7.53 7.53 -6.34
N ALA A 99 8.13 7.84 -5.19
CA ALA A 99 7.85 9.04 -4.38
C ALA A 99 8.73 10.21 -4.81
#